data_AF-A0A952RI85-F1
#
_entry.id   AF-A0A952RI85-F1
#
_cell.length_a   1.000
_cell.length_b   1.000
_cell.length_c   1.000
_cell.angle_alpha   90.00
_cell.angle_beta   90.00
_cell.angle_gamma   90.00
#
_symmetry.space_group_name_H-M   'P 1'
#
loop_
_entity.id
_entity.type
_entity.pdbx_description
1 polymer ?
#
loop_
_entity_poly.entity_id
_entity_poly.type
_entity_poly.pdbx_seq_one_letter_code
_entity_poly.pdbx_strand_id
1 'polypeptide(L)'
;MRFAVLLPGSLIVCAVALYACSSSDEATPTPDAGKTSSSSTSSSTSGSNGDDDDDDNTSSSSSSSSGDTSSSSSSSSGGGGGGDGGGGGGGDGGGGGGGDGGGGVSSKCLTGDTREVEPNDSAGAAQVIPATTGTSSLKYCGRIAAAGDVDFITWTFNVTGSVSISGAQENTGNGLQITLKVGGGAEQPFSGSIPLQSGQPYLFKVTATGQSDYRFNLDVTQN
;
A
#
# COMPACT_ATOMS: atom_id res chain seq x y z
N MET A 1 29.48 -44.64 7.80
CA MET A 1 30.20 -43.90 6.74
C MET A 1 29.94 -42.42 6.99
N ARG A 2 30.98 -41.63 7.28
CA ARG A 2 30.86 -40.22 7.67
C ARG A 2 30.95 -39.36 6.41
N PHE A 3 29.88 -38.63 6.08
CA PHE A 3 29.90 -37.63 5.01
C PHE A 3 30.39 -36.29 5.57
N ALA A 4 31.60 -35.89 5.18
CA ALA A 4 32.11 -34.55 5.39
C ALA A 4 31.58 -33.66 4.27
N VAL A 5 30.70 -32.71 4.60
CA VAL A 5 30.23 -31.68 3.68
C VAL A 5 31.15 -30.47 3.82
N LEU A 6 31.98 -30.23 2.80
CA LEU A 6 32.77 -29.01 2.65
C LEU A 6 31.84 -27.87 2.24
N LEU A 7 31.76 -26.83 3.07
CA LEU A 7 31.15 -25.54 2.73
C LEU A 7 32.08 -24.76 1.80
N PRO A 8 31.63 -24.29 0.62
CA PRO A 8 32.36 -23.26 -0.11
C PRO A 8 32.14 -21.91 0.58
N GLY A 9 33.24 -21.36 1.09
CA GLY A 9 33.30 -20.00 1.65
C GLY A 9 32.99 -18.97 0.57
N SER A 10 31.93 -18.18 0.80
CA SER A 10 31.61 -17.03 -0.03
C SER A 10 32.39 -15.82 0.48
N LEU A 11 33.34 -15.36 -0.33
CA LEU A 11 34.18 -14.20 -0.05
C LEU A 11 33.37 -12.93 -0.36
N ILE A 12 32.80 -12.29 0.66
CA ILE A 12 32.10 -11.01 0.51
C ILE A 12 33.15 -9.91 0.36
N VAL A 13 33.28 -9.38 -0.85
CA VAL A 13 34.06 -8.17 -1.14
C VAL A 13 33.22 -6.95 -0.77
N CYS A 14 33.50 -6.34 0.38
CA CYS A 14 32.91 -5.05 0.77
C CYS A 14 33.48 -3.94 -0.12
N ALA A 15 32.72 -3.51 -1.14
CA ALA A 15 32.98 -2.27 -1.84
C ALA A 15 32.48 -1.10 -0.99
N VAL A 16 33.39 -0.48 -0.24
CA VAL A 16 33.14 0.77 0.48
C VAL A 16 33.10 1.90 -0.55
N ALA A 17 31.89 2.31 -0.94
CA ALA A 17 31.69 3.52 -1.72
C ALA A 17 31.77 4.73 -0.77
N LEU A 18 32.88 5.45 -0.83
CA LEU A 18 33.03 6.78 -0.23
C LEU A 18 32.13 7.76 -1.00
N TYR A 19 30.93 8.04 -0.49
CA TYR A 19 30.13 9.14 -1.00
C TYR A 19 30.64 10.44 -0.36
N ALA A 20 31.36 11.22 -1.17
CA ALA A 20 31.91 12.51 -0.79
C ALA A 20 30.80 13.55 -0.61
N CYS A 21 30.98 14.31 0.47
CA CYS A 21 30.24 15.49 0.88
C CYS A 21 30.03 16.48 -0.28
N SER A 22 28.78 16.88 -0.53
CA SER A 22 28.48 18.15 -1.20
C SER A 22 27.53 18.92 -0.29
N SER A 23 28.14 19.68 0.61
CA SER A 23 27.49 20.73 1.38
C SER A 23 27.16 21.89 0.43
N SER A 24 25.92 22.34 0.42
CA SER A 24 25.56 23.64 -0.14
C SER A 24 24.52 24.29 0.76
N ASP A 25 25.07 25.21 1.54
CA ASP A 25 24.55 26.49 2.02
C ASP A 25 23.10 26.62 2.51
N GLU A 26 23.05 27.12 3.74
CA GLU A 26 21.90 27.62 4.46
C GLU A 26 21.23 28.81 3.76
N ALA A 27 19.91 28.79 3.73
CA ALA A 27 19.10 30.01 3.75
C ALA A 27 18.03 29.83 4.82
N THR A 28 18.17 30.58 5.91
CA THR A 28 17.20 30.68 7.00
C THR A 28 16.02 31.58 6.58
N PRO A 29 14.78 31.08 6.53
CA PRO A 29 13.62 31.95 6.49
C PRO A 29 13.27 32.41 7.92
N THR A 30 13.11 33.74 8.01
CA THR A 30 12.71 34.55 9.15
C THR A 30 11.43 34.08 9.86
N PRO A 31 11.30 34.30 11.18
CA PRO A 31 10.05 34.08 11.91
C PRO A 31 9.00 35.15 11.57
N ASP A 32 7.90 34.75 10.93
CA ASP A 32 6.73 35.63 10.79
C ASP A 32 5.85 35.54 12.04
N ALA A 33 5.53 36.71 12.56
CA ALA A 33 4.87 36.92 13.83
C ALA A 33 3.35 37.03 13.62
N GLY A 34 2.65 36.01 14.08
CA GLY A 34 1.32 36.18 14.67
C GLY A 34 0.13 36.20 13.71
N LYS A 35 -0.81 35.29 13.98
CA LYS A 35 -2.21 35.68 14.15
C LYS A 35 -2.93 34.72 15.08
N THR A 36 -3.51 35.34 16.09
CA THR A 36 -4.29 34.81 17.19
C THR A 36 -5.67 34.31 16.75
N SER A 37 -6.08 33.21 17.39
CA SER A 37 -7.42 32.92 17.92
C SER A 37 -8.61 32.89 16.95
N SER A 38 -9.22 31.71 16.83
CA SER A 38 -10.68 31.57 16.87
C SER A 38 -11.06 30.15 17.30
N SER A 39 -11.53 30.05 18.53
CA SER A 39 -12.23 28.93 19.13
C SER A 39 -13.64 28.79 18.56
N SER A 40 -14.03 27.58 18.18
CA SER A 40 -15.44 27.14 18.05
C SER A 40 -15.45 25.69 17.58
N THR A 41 -16.33 24.78 17.96
CA THR A 41 -17.32 24.61 19.03
C THR A 41 -17.70 23.14 18.89
N SER A 42 -17.76 22.41 19.99
CA SER A 42 -18.29 21.05 20.06
C SER A 42 -19.76 21.00 19.66
N SER A 43 -20.14 20.09 18.78
CA SER A 43 -21.53 19.63 18.65
C SER A 43 -21.55 18.11 18.53
N SER A 44 -21.80 17.49 19.67
CA SER A 44 -22.37 16.14 19.81
C SER A 44 -23.67 16.04 19.01
N THR A 45 -23.76 15.05 18.13
CA THR A 45 -25.02 14.66 17.47
C THR A 45 -25.41 13.27 17.95
N SER A 46 -26.48 13.25 18.73
CA SER A 46 -27.23 12.11 19.23
C SER A 46 -28.52 11.97 18.41
N GLY A 47 -28.90 10.73 18.07
CA GLY A 47 -30.15 10.36 17.38
C GLY A 47 -29.87 9.49 16.15
N SER A 48 -30.61 8.42 15.84
CA SER A 48 -31.92 7.98 16.28
C SER A 48 -32.10 6.47 16.04
N ASN A 49 -33.00 5.86 16.81
CA ASN A 49 -33.55 4.52 16.58
C ASN A 49 -34.50 4.50 15.36
N GLY A 50 -34.53 3.37 14.66
CA GLY A 50 -35.54 2.88 13.72
C GLY A 50 -35.03 1.51 13.25
N ASP A 51 -35.59 0.35 13.62
CA ASP A 51 -36.97 -0.16 13.48
C ASP A 51 -37.51 0.10 12.05
N ASP A 52 -37.55 -0.98 11.26
CA ASP A 52 -38.36 -1.28 10.04
C ASP A 52 -37.68 -2.51 9.38
N ASP A 53 -38.05 -3.75 9.71
CA ASP A 53 -39.18 -4.56 9.18
C ASP A 53 -39.12 -4.84 7.66
N ASP A 54 -39.18 -6.14 7.35
CA ASP A 54 -39.74 -6.80 6.17
C ASP A 54 -39.22 -6.47 4.75
N ASP A 55 -38.63 -7.47 4.07
CA ASP A 55 -39.37 -8.23 3.04
C ASP A 55 -38.46 -9.20 2.26
N ASP A 56 -39.03 -10.39 2.05
CA ASP A 56 -38.64 -11.43 1.08
C ASP A 56 -38.41 -10.85 -0.34
N ASN A 57 -37.69 -11.59 -1.21
CA ASN A 57 -38.26 -12.10 -2.48
C ASN A 57 -37.18 -12.64 -3.46
N THR A 58 -37.31 -13.94 -3.79
CA THR A 58 -37.12 -14.59 -5.11
C THR A 58 -35.82 -14.48 -5.92
N SER A 59 -35.10 -15.60 -5.93
CA SER A 59 -34.85 -16.51 -7.07
C SER A 59 -34.58 -15.97 -8.50
N SER A 60 -33.42 -16.43 -9.00
CA SER A 60 -33.18 -17.13 -10.28
C SER A 60 -33.01 -16.40 -11.62
N SER A 61 -31.91 -16.81 -12.28
CA SER A 61 -31.80 -17.23 -13.69
C SER A 61 -31.28 -16.27 -14.78
N SER A 62 -30.11 -16.66 -15.30
CA SER A 62 -29.75 -16.87 -16.72
C SER A 62 -29.50 -15.69 -17.69
N SER A 63 -28.61 -16.03 -18.66
CA SER A 63 -28.36 -15.44 -20.00
C SER A 63 -27.26 -14.36 -20.06
N SER A 64 -26.04 -14.64 -20.52
CA SER A 64 -25.52 -14.92 -21.89
C SER A 64 -25.29 -13.69 -22.75
N SER A 65 -24.06 -13.47 -23.25
CA SER A 65 -23.81 -12.89 -24.58
C SER A 65 -22.32 -12.77 -24.92
N SER A 66 -21.91 -13.49 -25.96
CA SER A 66 -20.79 -13.17 -26.84
C SER A 66 -21.12 -11.94 -27.69
N GLY A 67 -20.11 -11.17 -28.12
CA GLY A 67 -20.31 -10.12 -29.12
C GLY A 67 -19.04 -9.33 -29.44
N ASP A 68 -18.40 -9.69 -30.54
CA ASP A 68 -17.45 -8.87 -31.29
C ASP A 68 -18.08 -7.55 -31.75
N THR A 69 -17.31 -6.47 -31.91
CA THR A 69 -17.38 -5.55 -33.06
C THR A 69 -16.29 -4.46 -33.03
N SER A 70 -15.88 -4.13 -34.24
CA SER A 70 -14.75 -3.34 -34.70
C SER A 70 -15.00 -1.83 -34.82
N SER A 71 -13.94 -1.05 -34.57
CA SER A 71 -13.50 0.24 -35.17
C SER A 71 -14.47 1.16 -35.91
N SER A 72 -14.45 2.46 -35.57
CA SER A 72 -14.45 3.57 -36.54
C SER A 72 -14.10 4.93 -35.89
N SER A 73 -13.28 5.69 -36.60
CA SER A 73 -12.86 7.07 -36.37
C SER A 73 -13.89 8.11 -36.85
N SER A 74 -13.96 9.28 -36.20
CA SER A 74 -14.30 10.55 -36.87
C SER A 74 -14.09 11.77 -35.96
N SER A 75 -13.42 12.77 -36.54
CA SER A 75 -13.22 14.14 -36.09
C SER A 75 -14.46 15.02 -36.23
N SER A 76 -14.69 15.96 -35.30
CA SER A 76 -15.50 17.17 -35.58
C SER A 76 -15.24 18.30 -34.57
N SER A 77 -15.00 19.48 -35.13
CA SER A 77 -14.83 20.80 -34.54
C SER A 77 -16.17 21.54 -34.33
N GLY A 78 -16.25 22.41 -33.31
CA GLY A 78 -17.07 23.64 -33.37
C GLY A 78 -17.95 23.98 -32.16
N GLY A 79 -17.96 25.28 -31.80
CA GLY A 79 -19.01 26.03 -31.07
C GLY A 79 -19.18 25.71 -29.57
N GLY A 80 -19.25 26.63 -28.62
CA GLY A 80 -19.84 27.97 -28.62
C GLY A 80 -21.22 27.92 -27.94
N GLY A 81 -21.38 28.57 -26.78
CA GLY A 81 -22.70 28.82 -26.16
C GLY A 81 -22.75 28.67 -24.65
N GLY A 82 -23.02 29.77 -23.94
CA GLY A 82 -23.30 29.80 -22.50
C GLY A 82 -24.74 29.39 -22.17
N GLY A 83 -24.98 29.17 -20.88
CA GLY A 83 -26.30 28.93 -20.31
C GLY A 83 -26.23 28.94 -18.79
N ASP A 84 -26.91 29.91 -18.18
CA ASP A 84 -27.20 30.00 -16.76
C ASP A 84 -28.23 28.95 -16.33
N GLY A 85 -28.13 28.49 -15.07
CA GLY A 85 -29.32 28.24 -14.24
C GLY A 85 -29.63 26.79 -13.84
N GLY A 86 -30.01 26.66 -12.57
CA GLY A 86 -30.69 25.51 -11.96
C GLY A 86 -29.72 24.52 -11.31
N GLY A 87 -29.76 24.20 -10.02
CA GLY A 87 -30.90 24.17 -9.11
C GLY A 87 -31.23 22.72 -8.79
N GLY A 88 -30.85 22.29 -7.58
CA GLY A 88 -31.44 21.14 -6.88
C GLY A 88 -31.07 19.74 -7.39
N GLY A 89 -30.85 18.84 -6.44
CA GLY A 89 -30.77 17.41 -6.71
C GLY A 89 -29.83 16.71 -5.76
N GLY A 90 -30.37 16.24 -4.63
CA GLY A 90 -29.71 15.22 -3.83
C GLY A 90 -29.39 14.01 -4.69
N GLY A 91 -28.27 13.40 -4.36
CA GLY A 91 -27.81 12.16 -4.95
C GLY A 91 -26.82 11.56 -4.00
N ASP A 92 -27.31 10.74 -3.07
CA ASP A 92 -26.54 9.68 -2.45
C ASP A 92 -26.15 8.71 -3.57
N GLY A 93 -25.13 9.10 -4.31
CA GLY A 93 -24.50 8.30 -5.33
C GLY A 93 -23.68 7.22 -4.63
N GLY A 94 -24.35 6.12 -4.29
CA GLY A 94 -23.71 4.85 -4.01
C GLY A 94 -22.73 4.55 -5.14
N GLY A 95 -21.44 4.54 -4.80
CA GLY A 95 -20.37 4.06 -5.68
C GLY A 95 -20.58 2.57 -5.91
N GLY A 96 -21.30 2.27 -7.00
CA GLY A 96 -21.45 0.93 -7.53
C GLY A 96 -20.10 0.32 -7.91
N GLY A 97 -20.06 -1.01 -7.79
CA GLY A 97 -18.86 -1.82 -7.86
C GLY A 97 -18.08 -1.74 -9.18
N GLY A 98 -16.81 -2.10 -9.05
CA GLY A 98 -15.90 -2.35 -10.17
C GLY A 98 -14.92 -3.43 -9.78
N GLY A 99 -15.29 -4.69 -10.02
CA GLY A 99 -14.35 -5.81 -10.15
C GLY A 99 -14.22 -6.70 -8.93
N ASP A 100 -14.83 -7.86 -9.02
CA ASP A 100 -14.51 -9.07 -8.27
C ASP A 100 -13.02 -9.42 -8.42
N GLY A 101 -12.18 -8.84 -7.57
CA GLY A 101 -10.75 -9.11 -7.50
C GLY A 101 -10.34 -9.46 -6.07
N GLY A 102 -10.84 -10.57 -5.54
CA GLY A 102 -10.15 -11.38 -4.51
C GLY A 102 -9.95 -10.83 -3.09
N GLY A 103 -10.06 -9.52 -2.83
CA GLY A 103 -9.65 -8.85 -1.59
C GLY A 103 -10.63 -9.02 -0.42
N GLY A 104 -10.97 -10.26 -0.06
CA GLY A 104 -11.64 -10.51 1.22
C GLY A 104 -10.70 -10.10 2.37
N VAL A 105 -11.25 -9.50 3.43
CA VAL A 105 -10.44 -9.10 4.61
C VAL A 105 -9.61 -10.27 5.12
N SER A 106 -8.28 -10.08 5.14
CA SER A 106 -7.35 -11.06 5.69
C SER A 106 -7.75 -11.47 7.10
N SER A 107 -7.86 -12.79 7.33
CA SER A 107 -8.13 -13.34 8.67
C SER A 107 -7.01 -13.05 9.69
N LYS A 108 -5.86 -12.58 9.20
CA LYS A 108 -4.70 -12.21 10.02
C LYS A 108 -4.68 -10.75 10.42
N CYS A 109 -5.53 -9.88 9.86
CA CYS A 109 -5.57 -8.48 10.24
C CYS A 109 -6.09 -8.29 11.67
N LEU A 110 -5.26 -7.69 12.52
CA LEU A 110 -5.63 -7.29 13.89
C LEU A 110 -6.05 -5.83 13.94
N THR A 111 -6.71 -5.44 15.04
CA THR A 111 -7.06 -4.04 15.29
C THR A 111 -5.80 -3.17 15.35
N GLY A 112 -5.78 -2.11 14.53
CA GLY A 112 -4.66 -1.18 14.45
C GLY A 112 -3.58 -1.56 13.43
N ASP A 113 -3.67 -2.73 12.79
CA ASP A 113 -2.83 -3.05 11.64
C ASP A 113 -3.23 -2.17 10.44
N THR A 114 -2.25 -1.80 9.63
CA THR A 114 -2.51 -1.21 8.30
C THR A 114 -2.96 -2.33 7.38
N ARG A 115 -4.15 -2.17 6.82
CA ARG A 115 -4.75 -3.16 5.91
C ARG A 115 -4.34 -2.86 4.48
N GLU A 116 -4.20 -3.93 3.71
CA GLU A 116 -4.09 -3.83 2.26
C GLU A 116 -5.30 -3.14 1.63
N VAL A 117 -5.06 -2.52 0.47
CA VAL A 117 -6.07 -1.88 -0.37
C VAL A 117 -5.79 -2.25 -1.82
N GLU A 118 -6.76 -2.90 -2.45
CA GLU A 118 -6.71 -3.26 -3.86
C GLU A 118 -7.21 -2.13 -4.80
N PRO A 119 -6.74 -2.07 -6.05
CA PRO A 119 -5.73 -2.94 -6.66
C PRO A 119 -4.31 -2.49 -6.31
N ASN A 120 -3.43 -3.42 -5.92
CA ASN A 120 -2.01 -3.16 -5.73
C ASN A 120 -1.09 -4.20 -6.42
N ASP A 121 -1.63 -4.92 -7.42
CA ASP A 121 -1.00 -5.95 -8.26
C ASP A 121 0.28 -5.58 -9.03
N SER A 122 0.70 -4.31 -8.97
CA SER A 122 1.87 -3.82 -9.71
C SER A 122 2.65 -2.78 -8.93
N ALA A 123 3.95 -2.69 -9.20
CA ALA A 123 4.83 -1.71 -8.55
C ALA A 123 4.36 -0.26 -8.70
N GLY A 124 3.68 0.09 -9.80
CA GLY A 124 3.13 1.43 -10.03
C GLY A 124 1.79 1.69 -9.33
N ALA A 125 1.11 0.64 -8.90
CA ALA A 125 -0.12 0.67 -8.11
C ALA A 125 0.13 0.32 -6.63
N ALA A 126 1.40 0.27 -6.20
CA ALA A 126 1.76 -0.13 -4.85
C ALA A 126 1.05 0.74 -3.81
N GLN A 127 0.52 0.11 -2.76
CA GLN A 127 -0.06 0.84 -1.65
C GLN A 127 1.01 1.66 -0.93
N VAL A 128 0.79 2.96 -0.81
CA VAL A 128 1.75 3.87 -0.17
C VAL A 128 1.47 3.96 1.32
N ILE A 129 2.44 3.53 2.12
CA ILE A 129 2.48 3.74 3.56
C ILE A 129 3.08 5.12 3.84
N PRO A 130 2.45 5.96 4.68
CA PRO A 130 2.99 7.26 5.05
C PRO A 130 4.44 7.16 5.54
N ALA A 131 5.28 8.08 5.08
CA ALA A 131 6.68 8.10 5.46
C ALA A 131 6.82 8.31 6.98
N THR A 132 7.74 7.58 7.59
CA THR A 132 8.03 7.69 9.04
C THR A 132 9.41 8.26 9.28
N THR A 133 9.60 8.87 10.44
CA THR A 133 10.89 9.41 10.90
C THR A 133 11.36 8.67 12.16
N GLY A 134 12.66 8.39 12.27
CA GLY A 134 13.24 7.74 13.44
C GLY A 134 12.82 6.27 13.61
N THR A 135 12.73 5.82 14.87
CA THR A 135 12.26 4.45 15.18
C THR A 135 10.77 4.33 14.91
N SER A 136 10.37 3.33 14.13
CA SER A 136 8.98 3.08 13.79
C SER A 136 8.67 1.59 13.68
N SER A 137 7.40 1.23 13.91
CA SER A 137 6.90 -0.13 13.75
C SER A 137 5.67 -0.08 12.86
N LEU A 138 5.67 -0.84 11.76
CA LEU A 138 4.51 -1.07 10.92
C LEU A 138 4.02 -2.49 11.13
N LYS A 139 2.72 -2.62 11.26
CA LYS A 139 2.03 -3.90 11.20
C LYS A 139 1.16 -3.83 9.97
N TYR A 140 1.50 -4.60 8.94
CA TYR A 140 0.75 -4.64 7.70
C TYR A 140 0.13 -6.02 7.53
N CYS A 141 -1.11 -6.07 7.06
CA CYS A 141 -1.82 -7.31 6.86
C CYS A 141 -2.60 -7.28 5.55
N GLY A 142 -2.69 -8.45 4.93
CA GLY A 142 -3.29 -8.62 3.63
C GLY A 142 -3.55 -10.07 3.27
N ARG A 143 -3.96 -10.31 2.03
CA ARG A 143 -4.42 -11.60 1.51
C ARG A 143 -4.09 -11.70 0.03
N ILE A 144 -3.22 -12.65 -0.26
CA ILE A 144 -3.07 -13.21 -1.60
C ILE A 144 -4.31 -14.09 -1.86
N ALA A 145 -5.19 -13.69 -2.76
CA ALA A 145 -6.45 -14.36 -3.06
C ALA A 145 -6.26 -15.62 -3.91
N ALA A 146 -5.27 -15.64 -4.80
CA ALA A 146 -5.00 -16.76 -5.70
C ALA A 146 -3.53 -16.82 -6.13
N ALA A 147 -3.12 -17.93 -6.76
CA ALA A 147 -1.82 -18.00 -7.40
C ALA A 147 -1.77 -17.02 -8.59
N GLY A 148 -0.94 -15.97 -8.48
CA GLY A 148 -0.82 -14.91 -9.48
C GLY A 148 -1.25 -13.54 -8.99
N ASP A 149 -1.90 -13.48 -7.84
CA ASP A 149 -2.12 -12.25 -7.08
C ASP A 149 -0.80 -11.82 -6.41
N VAL A 150 -0.45 -10.54 -6.51
CA VAL A 150 0.86 -10.01 -6.15
C VAL A 150 0.75 -8.64 -5.50
N ASP A 151 0.91 -8.59 -4.18
CA ASP A 151 0.70 -7.32 -3.51
C ASP A 151 1.97 -6.48 -3.47
N PHE A 152 1.84 -5.20 -3.83
CA PHE A 152 2.94 -4.24 -3.73
C PHE A 152 2.65 -3.16 -2.69
N ILE A 153 3.66 -2.86 -1.88
CA ILE A 153 3.60 -1.85 -0.82
C ILE A 153 4.84 -0.98 -0.92
N THR A 154 4.68 0.33 -0.87
CA THR A 154 5.79 1.28 -0.80
C THR A 154 5.81 1.97 0.56
N TRP A 155 6.98 2.01 1.19
CA TRP A 155 7.18 2.77 2.42
C TRP A 155 8.52 3.52 2.37
N THR A 156 8.55 4.75 2.86
CA THR A 156 9.77 5.57 2.92
C THR A 156 10.13 5.85 4.38
N PHE A 157 11.40 5.61 4.72
CA PHE A 157 11.94 5.88 6.06
C PHE A 157 12.89 7.07 6.02
N ASN A 158 12.66 8.03 6.90
CA ASN A 158 13.52 9.19 7.11
C ASN A 158 14.27 9.01 8.42
N VAL A 159 15.44 8.39 8.34
CA VAL A 159 16.26 8.01 9.49
C VAL A 159 17.68 8.57 9.37
N THR A 160 18.37 8.77 10.49
CA THR A 160 19.76 9.25 10.49
C THR A 160 20.66 8.17 11.07
N GLY A 161 21.75 7.81 10.39
CA GLY A 161 22.68 6.79 10.89
C GLY A 161 22.28 5.34 10.54
N SER A 162 22.78 4.39 11.32
CA SER A 162 22.64 2.95 11.04
C SER A 162 21.30 2.44 11.54
N VAL A 163 20.58 1.70 10.70
CA VAL A 163 19.25 1.23 11.06
C VAL A 163 19.10 -0.22 10.64
N SER A 164 18.47 -1.01 11.50
CA SER A 164 18.13 -2.39 11.21
C SER A 164 16.62 -2.50 10.97
N ILE A 165 16.27 -3.15 9.86
CA ILE A 165 14.93 -3.68 9.69
C ILE A 165 14.91 -5.09 10.28
N SER A 166 13.95 -5.35 11.15
CA SER A 166 13.57 -6.72 11.51
C SER A 166 12.09 -6.91 11.20
N GLY A 167 11.72 -8.15 10.87
CA GLY A 167 10.32 -8.46 10.71
C GLY A 167 9.98 -9.88 11.13
N ALA A 168 8.73 -10.03 11.55
CA ALA A 168 8.09 -11.32 11.76
C ALA A 168 6.97 -11.43 10.75
N GLN A 169 6.82 -12.60 10.14
CA GLN A 169 5.69 -12.91 9.26
C GLN A 169 4.81 -13.97 9.90
N GLU A 170 3.50 -13.80 9.73
CA GLU A 170 2.48 -14.79 10.04
C GLU A 170 1.64 -15.00 8.79
N ASN A 171 1.30 -16.25 8.47
CA ASN A 171 0.49 -16.55 7.30
C ASN A 171 -0.36 -17.81 7.48
N THR A 172 -1.43 -17.95 6.68
CA THR A 172 -2.31 -19.13 6.68
C THR A 172 -2.00 -20.13 5.56
N GLY A 173 -1.36 -19.67 4.47
CA GLY A 173 -1.05 -20.47 3.29
C GLY A 173 0.37 -21.03 3.22
N ASN A 174 0.71 -21.62 2.08
CA ASN A 174 2.06 -22.08 1.77
C ASN A 174 2.74 -21.16 0.74
N GLY A 175 4.07 -21.08 0.81
CA GLY A 175 4.87 -20.43 -0.22
C GLY A 175 4.76 -18.90 -0.23
N LEU A 176 4.34 -18.28 0.88
CA LEU A 176 4.42 -16.82 1.03
C LEU A 176 5.88 -16.37 0.92
N GLN A 177 6.15 -15.45 0.01
CA GLN A 177 7.44 -14.83 -0.19
C GLN A 177 7.28 -13.32 -0.14
N ILE A 178 8.07 -12.69 0.71
CA ILE A 178 8.19 -11.24 0.78
C ILE A 178 9.58 -10.90 0.26
N THR A 179 9.64 -10.10 -0.79
CA THR A 179 10.86 -9.51 -1.29
C THR A 179 10.79 -8.00 -1.14
N LEU A 180 11.95 -7.35 -1.19
CA LEU A 180 12.05 -5.92 -1.09
C LEU A 180 13.02 -5.38 -2.15
N LYS A 181 12.74 -4.16 -2.61
CA LYS A 181 13.64 -3.39 -3.46
C LYS A 181 13.80 -2.00 -2.86
N VAL A 182 15.06 -1.58 -2.67
CA VAL A 182 15.39 -0.25 -2.14
C VAL A 182 15.67 0.69 -3.30
N GLY A 183 14.85 1.72 -3.47
CA GLY A 183 14.94 2.65 -4.59
C GLY A 183 14.96 1.92 -5.94
N GLY A 184 15.96 2.22 -6.77
CA GLY A 184 16.19 1.58 -8.07
C GLY A 184 16.97 0.26 -8.03
N GLY A 185 17.30 -0.26 -6.84
CA GLY A 185 18.19 -1.41 -6.66
C GLY A 185 17.65 -2.77 -7.13
N ALA A 186 18.41 -3.83 -6.82
CA ALA A 186 17.96 -5.20 -7.06
C ALA A 186 16.91 -5.62 -6.01
N GLU A 187 16.02 -6.52 -6.40
CA GLU A 187 15.08 -7.19 -5.49
C GLU A 187 15.85 -8.21 -4.64
N GLN A 188 15.57 -8.24 -3.34
CA GLN A 188 16.20 -9.17 -2.38
C GLN A 188 15.14 -9.78 -1.44
N PRO A 189 15.37 -10.99 -0.92
CA PRO A 189 14.48 -11.58 0.07
C PRO A 189 14.37 -10.73 1.34
N PHE A 190 13.17 -10.58 1.89
CA PHE A 190 12.96 -9.91 3.17
C PHE A 190 13.37 -10.84 4.31
N SER A 191 14.67 -10.85 4.63
CA SER A 191 15.22 -11.66 5.71
C SER A 191 16.45 -11.00 6.35
N GLY A 192 16.59 -11.17 7.66
CA GLY A 192 17.72 -10.62 8.40
C GLY A 192 17.73 -9.09 8.48
N SER A 193 18.91 -8.53 8.77
CA SER A 193 19.11 -7.08 8.83
C SER A 193 19.39 -6.52 7.45
N ILE A 194 18.48 -5.69 6.95
CA ILE A 194 18.64 -4.98 5.68
C ILE A 194 19.20 -3.58 5.96
N PRO A 195 20.32 -3.17 5.32
CA PRO A 195 20.85 -1.83 5.48
C PRO A 195 19.88 -0.79 4.91
N LEU A 196 19.52 0.21 5.72
CA LEU A 196 18.64 1.30 5.29
C LEU A 196 19.42 2.41 4.57
N GLN A 197 18.90 2.80 3.42
CA GLN A 197 19.10 4.07 2.74
C GLN A 197 17.95 5.03 3.14
N SER A 198 18.28 6.06 3.92
CA SER A 198 17.32 7.08 4.34
C SER A 198 16.75 7.86 3.15
N GLY A 199 15.46 8.20 3.22
CA GLY A 199 14.75 8.96 2.20
C GLY A 199 14.46 8.20 0.90
N GLN A 200 14.88 6.93 0.79
CA GLN A 200 14.58 6.09 -0.36
C GLN A 200 13.27 5.33 -0.16
N PRO A 201 12.48 5.11 -1.22
CA PRO A 201 11.30 4.25 -1.14
C PRO A 201 11.72 2.78 -1.09
N TYR A 202 11.07 2.02 -0.23
CA TYR A 202 11.19 0.57 -0.10
C TYR A 202 9.95 -0.04 -0.69
N LEU A 203 10.12 -0.73 -1.81
CA LEU A 203 9.05 -1.45 -2.46
C LEU A 203 9.08 -2.90 -1.97
N PHE A 204 8.11 -3.25 -1.14
CA PHE A 204 7.83 -4.62 -0.74
C PHE A 204 6.93 -5.26 -1.78
N LYS A 205 7.22 -6.52 -2.09
CA LYS A 205 6.42 -7.36 -2.97
C LYS A 205 6.08 -8.64 -2.23
N VAL A 206 4.80 -8.93 -2.11
CA VAL A 206 4.26 -10.12 -1.45
C VAL A 206 3.72 -11.04 -2.53
N THR A 207 4.09 -12.32 -2.48
CA THR A 207 3.57 -13.34 -3.40
C THR A 207 3.29 -14.61 -2.63
N ALA A 208 2.40 -15.45 -3.13
CA ALA A 208 2.24 -16.81 -2.62
C ALA A 208 1.95 -17.80 -3.75
N THR A 209 2.18 -19.10 -3.50
CA THR A 209 1.87 -20.18 -4.46
C THR A 209 0.38 -20.52 -4.54
N GLY A 210 -0.45 -19.86 -3.73
CA GLY A 210 -1.89 -20.05 -3.63
C GLY A 210 -2.46 -19.06 -2.62
N GLN A 211 -3.73 -19.23 -2.25
CA GLN A 211 -4.38 -18.32 -1.32
C GLN A 211 -3.64 -18.28 0.02
N SER A 212 -3.32 -17.08 0.53
CA SER A 212 -2.69 -16.90 1.83
C SER A 212 -3.10 -15.57 2.44
N ASP A 213 -3.70 -15.62 3.63
CA ASP A 213 -3.74 -14.44 4.50
C ASP A 213 -2.34 -14.26 5.09
N TYR A 214 -1.88 -13.03 5.18
CA TYR A 214 -0.59 -12.70 5.74
C TYR A 214 -0.66 -11.48 6.64
N ARG A 215 0.29 -11.41 7.56
CA ARG A 215 0.59 -10.26 8.39
C ARG A 215 2.08 -10.21 8.58
N PHE A 216 2.71 -9.08 8.29
CA PHE A 216 4.10 -8.87 8.62
C PHE A 216 4.27 -7.64 9.49
N ASN A 217 5.16 -7.77 10.47
CA ASN A 217 5.60 -6.66 11.29
C ASN A 217 6.94 -6.20 10.75
N LEU A 218 7.14 -4.89 10.68
CA LEU A 218 8.38 -4.29 10.25
C LEU A 218 8.80 -3.25 11.29
N ASP A 219 9.87 -3.58 12.00
CA ASP A 219 10.45 -2.71 13.02
C ASP A 219 11.70 -2.08 12.46
N VAL A 220 11.72 -0.75 12.49
CA VAL A 220 12.85 0.08 12.09
C VAL A 220 13.44 0.67 13.36
N THR A 221 14.65 0.22 13.71
CA THR A 221 15.36 0.70 14.89
C THR A 221 16.58 1.51 14.50
N GLN A 222 16.55 2.81 14.84
CA GLN A 222 17.70 3.70 14.67
C GLN A 222 18.72 3.40 15.76
N ASN A 223 19.94 3.02 15.36
CA ASN A 223 21.06 2.73 16.26
C ASN A 223 21.93 3.95 16.52
#